data_AF-G7W8L9-F1
#
_entry.id   AF-G7W8L9-F1
#
_cell.length_a   1.000
_cell.length_b   1.000
_cell.length_c   1.000
_cell.angle_alpha   90.00
_cell.angle_beta   90.00
_cell.angle_gamma   90.00
#
_symmetry.space_group_name_H-M   'P 1'
#
loop_
_entity.id
_entity.type
_entity.pdbx_description
1 polymer ?
#
loop_
_entity_poly.entity_id
_entity_poly.type
_entity_poly.pdbx_seq_one_letter_code
_entity_poly.pdbx_strand_id
1 'polypeptide(L)'
;MLVLITYDVNTQTAAGRKRLRQVAKQCVNYGQRVQNSVFECVLDAAKFREVQHKLEKIIDVEKDSLRFYLLGNNYKNKVEHIGAKASFDVEDTLII
;
A
#
# COMPACT_ATOMS: atom_id res chain seq x y z
N MET A 1 0.95 10.91 -8.28
CA MET A 1 1.71 9.73 -8.76
C MET A 1 1.24 8.49 -8.05
N LEU A 2 1.26 7.33 -8.72
CA LEU A 2 1.04 6.06 -8.04
C LEU A 2 2.32 5.61 -7.33
N VAL A 3 2.16 5.19 -6.08
CA VAL A 3 3.18 4.54 -5.27
C VAL A 3 2.67 3.16 -4.86
N LEU A 4 3.39 2.11 -5.29
CA LEU A 4 3.14 0.75 -4.81
C LEU A 4 3.96 0.55 -3.54
N ILE A 5 3.26 0.20 -2.45
CA ILE A 5 3.83 -0.03 -1.13
C ILE A 5 3.71 -1.51 -0.84
N THR A 6 4.84 -2.20 -0.72
CA THR A 6 4.88 -3.61 -0.28
C THR A 6 5.34 -3.67 1.16
N TYR A 7 4.61 -4.41 1.99
CA TYR A 7 4.93 -4.61 3.39
C TYR A 7 5.20 -6.09 3.66
N ASP A 8 6.45 -6.41 3.99
CA ASP A 8 6.81 -7.73 4.47
C ASP A 8 6.72 -7.77 6.00
N VAL A 9 5.86 -8.63 6.51
CA VAL A 9 5.52 -8.72 7.92
C VAL A 9 5.07 -10.14 8.28
N ASN A 10 5.55 -10.64 9.41
CA ASN A 10 5.13 -11.95 9.91
C ASN A 10 3.70 -11.91 10.50
N THR A 11 2.72 -12.36 9.73
CA THR A 11 1.30 -12.42 10.13
C THR A 11 0.92 -13.64 10.96
N GLN A 12 1.84 -14.56 11.26
CA GLN A 12 1.56 -15.69 12.16
C GLN A 12 1.45 -15.24 13.61
N THR A 13 2.10 -14.12 13.97
CA THR A 13 2.01 -13.53 15.30
C THR A 13 0.87 -12.52 15.43
N ALA A 14 0.30 -12.39 16.62
CA ALA A 14 -0.71 -11.37 16.90
C ALA A 14 -0.16 -9.93 16.71
N ALA A 15 1.11 -9.71 17.07
CA ALA A 15 1.78 -8.43 16.91
C ALA A 15 1.94 -8.04 15.43
N GLY A 16 2.40 -8.95 14.57
CA GLY A 16 2.53 -8.68 13.14
C GLY A 16 1.17 -8.46 12.46
N ARG A 17 0.12 -9.22 12.82
CA ARG A 17 -1.25 -8.93 12.36
C ARG A 17 -1.73 -7.54 12.79
N LYS A 18 -1.40 -7.11 14.00
CA LYS A 18 -1.75 -5.77 14.50
C LYS A 18 -1.05 -4.67 13.68
N ARG A 19 0.25 -4.80 13.40
CA ARG A 19 1.00 -3.86 12.57
C ARG A 19 0.48 -3.82 11.13
N LEU A 20 0.22 -4.97 10.51
CA LEU A 20 -0.40 -5.05 9.18
C LEU A 20 -1.73 -4.30 9.13
N ARG A 21 -2.59 -4.47 10.14
CA ARG A 21 -3.86 -3.75 10.21
C ARG A 21 -3.66 -2.23 10.33
N GLN A 22 -2.66 -1.79 11.09
CA GLN A 22 -2.34 -0.37 11.24
C GLN A 22 -1.77 0.22 9.95
N VAL A 23 -0.81 -0.45 9.30
CA VAL A 23 -0.27 -0.07 7.98
C VAL A 23 -1.39 -0.02 6.94
N ALA A 24 -2.21 -1.07 6.86
CA ALA A 24 -3.33 -1.12 5.93
C ALA A 24 -4.29 0.06 6.13
N LYS A 25 -4.66 0.35 7.39
CA LYS A 25 -5.52 1.48 7.72
C LYS A 25 -4.93 2.83 7.28
N GLN A 26 -3.60 2.99 7.31
CA GLN A 26 -2.97 4.20 6.80
C GLN A 26 -3.00 4.27 5.27
N CYS A 27 -2.63 3.19 4.58
CA CYS A 27 -2.52 3.15 3.13
C CYS A 27 -3.88 3.32 2.41
N VAL A 28 -4.96 2.72 2.94
CA VAL A 28 -6.29 2.79 2.32
C VAL A 28 -6.92 4.19 2.37
N ASN A 29 -6.38 5.12 3.16
CA ASN A 29 -6.82 6.53 3.09
C ASN A 29 -6.38 7.22 1.80
N TYR A 30 -5.45 6.61 1.06
CA TYR A 30 -4.81 7.21 -0.11
C TYR A 30 -4.88 6.29 -1.34
N GLY A 31 -5.64 5.21 -1.28
CA GLY A 31 -5.70 4.23 -2.35
C GLY A 31 -6.29 2.91 -1.86
N GLN A 32 -5.73 1.79 -2.34
CA GLN A 32 -6.32 0.49 -2.15
C GLN A 32 -5.32 -0.58 -1.69
N ARG A 33 -5.86 -1.64 -1.09
CA ARG A 33 -5.12 -2.84 -0.72
C ARG A 33 -5.35 -3.91 -1.79
N VAL A 34 -4.36 -4.11 -2.66
CA VAL A 34 -4.45 -5.04 -3.80
C VAL A 34 -4.07 -6.48 -3.45
N GLN A 35 -3.28 -6.70 -2.40
CA GLN A 35 -2.98 -8.04 -1.86
C GLN A 35 -2.95 -8.02 -0.33
N ASN A 36 -2.62 -9.15 0.30
CA ASN A 36 -2.55 -9.25 1.76
C ASN A 36 -1.69 -8.15 2.39
N SER A 37 -0.54 -7.79 1.82
CA SER A 37 0.30 -6.74 2.36
C SER A 37 0.90 -5.84 1.28
N VAL A 38 0.17 -5.68 0.18
CA VAL A 38 0.53 -4.78 -0.93
C VAL A 38 -0.57 -3.75 -1.13
N PHE A 39 -0.16 -2.50 -1.27
CA PHE A 39 -1.03 -1.34 -1.33
C PHE A 39 -0.65 -0.45 -2.51
N GLU A 40 -1.64 0.02 -3.24
CA GLU A 40 -1.50 1.00 -4.31
C GLU A 40 -2.04 2.33 -3.80
N CYS A 41 -1.17 3.34 -3.65
CA CYS A 41 -1.53 4.64 -3.13
C CYS A 41 -1.27 5.75 -4.15
N VAL A 42 -2.28 6.57 -4.42
CA VAL A 42 -2.16 7.76 -5.27
C VAL A 42 -1.80 8.95 -4.38
N LEU A 43 -0.57 9.42 -4.51
CA LEU A 43 0.03 10.40 -3.61
C LEU A 43 0.72 11.51 -4.42
N ASP A 44 0.70 12.73 -3.90
CA ASP A 44 1.68 13.75 -4.28
C ASP A 44 2.98 13.56 -3.48
N ALA A 45 4.02 14.34 -3.80
CA ALA A 45 5.33 14.21 -3.16
C ALA A 45 5.31 14.52 -1.65
N ALA A 46 4.50 15.50 -1.22
CA ALA A 46 4.42 15.89 0.19
C ALA A 46 3.69 14.81 0.99
N LYS A 47 2.55 14.32 0.48
CA LYS A 47 1.78 13.26 1.09
C LYS A 47 2.55 11.95 1.12
N PHE A 48 3.34 11.65 0.11
CA PHE A 48 4.22 10.48 0.11
C PHE A 48 5.20 10.51 1.29
N ARG A 49 5.87 11.64 1.54
CA ARG A 49 6.78 11.78 2.69
C ARG A 49 6.05 11.65 4.03
N GLU A 50 4.85 12.23 4.13
CA GLU A 50 4.01 12.11 5.32
C GLU A 50 3.62 10.65 5.60
N VAL A 51 3.17 9.92 4.57
CA VAL A 51 2.80 8.50 4.67
C VAL A 51 4.02 7.65 5.02
N GLN A 52 5.16 7.87 4.35
CA GLN A 52 6.39 7.14 4.64
C GLN A 52 6.76 7.26 6.14
N HIS A 53 6.76 8.47 6.69
CA HIS A 53 7.04 8.72 8.12
C HIS A 53 6.03 8.06 9.05
N LYS A 54 4.73 8.09 8.70
CA LYS A 54 3.68 7.41 9.47
C LYS A 54 3.87 5.90 9.49
N LEU A 55 4.22 5.30 8.36
CA LEU A 55 4.41 3.86 8.26
C LEU A 55 5.67 3.41 9.00
N GLU A 56 6.77 4.16 8.93
CA GLU A 56 8.00 3.89 9.67
C GLU A 56 7.76 3.81 11.19
N LYS A 57 6.86 4.63 11.73
CA LYS A 57 6.46 4.59 13.15
C LYS A 57 5.58 3.41 13.55
N ILE A 58 4.99 2.71 12.58
CA ILE A 58 4.09 1.58 12.84
C ILE A 58 4.85 0.25 12.79
N ILE A 59 5.81 0.14 11.88
CA ILE A 59 6.56 -1.11 11.66
C ILE A 59 7.59 -1.36 12.75
N ASP A 60 8.02 -2.62 12.86
CA ASP A 60 9.20 -3.02 13.64
C ASP A 60 10.36 -3.18 12.64
N VAL A 61 11.25 -2.19 12.53
CA VAL A 61 12.31 -2.15 11.49
C VAL A 61 13.33 -3.28 11.61
N GLU A 62 13.41 -3.95 12.75
CA GLU A 62 14.27 -5.11 12.98
C GLU A 62 13.62 -6.42 12.47
N LYS A 63 12.31 -6.42 12.19
CA LYS A 63 11.53 -7.61 11.85
C LYS A 63 10.74 -7.51 10.56
N ASP A 64 10.42 -6.31 10.13
CA ASP A 64 9.58 -6.03 9.00
C ASP A 64 10.34 -5.22 7.95
N SER A 65 9.83 -5.19 6.72
CA SER A 65 10.36 -4.28 5.70
C SER A 65 9.25 -3.62 4.89
N LEU A 66 9.48 -2.36 4.51
CA LEU A 66 8.65 -1.62 3.57
C LEU A 66 9.46 -1.33 2.31
N ARG A 67 8.84 -1.49 1.15
CA ARG A 67 9.40 -1.03 -0.12
C ARG A 67 8.39 -0.14 -0.83
N PHE A 68 8.89 0.95 -1.39
CA PHE A 68 8.11 1.96 -2.09
C PHE A 68 8.56 1.99 -3.55
N TYR A 69 7.66 1.72 -4.48
CA TYR A 69 7.91 1.81 -5.91
C TYR A 69 7.12 2.98 -6.47
N LEU A 70 7.83 4.02 -6.93
CA LEU A 70 7.25 5.21 -7.50
C LEU A 70 6.97 4.95 -8.98
N LEU A 71 5.74 4.57 -9.33
CA LEU A 71 5.35 4.20 -10.70
C LEU A 71 5.06 5.43 -11.58
N GLY A 72 4.96 6.61 -10.96
CA GLY A 72 4.74 7.89 -11.62
C GLY A 72 3.28 8.13 -11.97
N ASN A 73 3.03 9.07 -12.87
CA ASN A 73 1.66 9.42 -13.30
C ASN A 73 1.15 8.50 -14.43
N ASN A 74 2.05 7.92 -15.22
CA ASN A 74 1.70 7.02 -16.33
C ASN A 74 1.89 5.55 -15.90
N TYR A 75 1.10 5.08 -14.94
CA TYR A 75 1.24 3.76 -14.34
C TYR A 75 0.27 2.71 -14.89
N LYS A 76 -0.84 3.12 -15.53
CA LYS A 76 -1.93 2.21 -15.93
C LYS A 76 -1.48 1.04 -16.81
N ASN A 77 -0.48 1.28 -17.68
CA ASN A 77 0.07 0.24 -18.57
C ASN A 77 1.28 -0.52 -17.97
N LYS A 78 1.56 -0.34 -16.67
CA LYS A 78 2.72 -0.93 -15.97
C LYS A 78 2.33 -1.96 -14.92
N VAL A 79 1.04 -2.23 -14.77
CA VAL A 79 0.51 -3.15 -13.75
C VAL A 79 -0.32 -4.19 -14.46
N GLU A 80 0.04 -5.45 -14.26
CA GLU A 80 -0.71 -6.62 -14.72
C GLU A 80 -1.04 -7.47 -13.50
N HIS A 81 -2.27 -7.95 -13.42
CA HIS A 81 -2.74 -8.78 -12.31
C HIS A 81 -3.25 -10.12 -12.84
N ILE A 82 -2.79 -11.21 -12.22
CA ILE A 82 -3.19 -12.58 -12.54
C ILE A 82 -3.67 -13.27 -11.26
N GLY A 83 -4.86 -13.87 -11.30
CA GLY A 83 -5.36 -14.72 -10.23
C GLY A 83 -6.63 -14.22 -9.52
N ALA A 84 -6.78 -14.64 -8.27
CA ALA A 84 -8.07 -14.86 -7.61
C ALA A 84 -8.96 -13.64 -7.31
N LYS A 85 -8.47 -12.40 -7.40
CA LYS A 85 -9.26 -11.21 -7.03
C LYS A 85 -9.14 -10.12 -8.08
N ALA A 86 -10.25 -9.65 -8.62
CA ALA A 86 -10.23 -8.47 -9.49
C ALA A 86 -9.67 -7.26 -8.71
N SER A 87 -8.71 -6.56 -9.32
CA SER A 87 -8.33 -5.22 -8.87
C SER A 87 -9.37 -4.23 -9.40
N PHE A 88 -9.72 -3.21 -8.61
CA PHE A 88 -10.58 -2.11 -9.04
C PHE A 88 -9.69 -0.88 -9.25
N ASP A 89 -9.94 -0.05 -10.28
CA ASP A 89 -9.16 1.17 -10.47
C ASP A 89 -9.70 2.26 -9.53
N VAL A 90 -8.86 2.74 -8.62
CA VAL A 90 -9.24 3.75 -7.61
C VAL A 90 -9.56 5.11 -8.24
N GLU A 91 -9.08 5.35 -9.47
CA GLU A 91 -9.43 6.53 -10.26
C GLU A 91 -10.64 6.30 -11.18
N ASP A 92 -11.25 5.11 -11.17
CA ASP A 92 -12.44 4.87 -11.98
C ASP A 92 -13.64 5.65 -11.46
N THR A 93 -14.58 5.93 -12.36
CA THR A 93 -15.77 6.70 -12.02
C THR A 93 -16.63 5.91 -11.03
N LEU A 94 -16.82 6.45 -9.83
CA LEU A 94 -17.75 5.87 -8.86
C LEU A 94 -19.19 6.06 -9.37
N ILE A 95 -19.85 4.95 -9.69
CA ILE A 95 -21.30 4.90 -9.96
C ILE A 95 -21.97 4.30 -8.72
N ILE A 96 -22.95 5.02 -8.17
CA ILE A 96 -23.79 4.59 -7.03
C ILE A 96 -25.13 4.09 -7.56
#